data_AF-A0A955YRW3-F1
#
_entry.id   AF-A0A955YRW3-F1
#
_cell.length_a   1.000
_cell.length_b   1.000
_cell.length_c   1.000
_cell.angle_alpha   90.00
_cell.angle_beta   90.00
_cell.angle_gamma   90.00
#
_symmetry.space_group_name_H-M   'P 1'
#
loop_
_entity.id
_entity.type
_entity.pdbx_description
1 polymer ?
#
loop_
_entity_poly.entity_id
_entity_poly.type
_entity_poly.pdbx_seq_one_letter_code
_entity_poly.pdbx_strand_id
1 'polypeptide(L)'
;LSFMLLGLPTLARYLLRSPRRPPVKRLVAGEAFYWISLAALATFHWQATVTVFVIPLFLIRFLMMAGNWGQHSFVDTTDPLNAYRNSITCIDSRYNRRCFNDGYHIGHHLDPQMHWSELPVAFEAQRQEYAKQGAIVFKHVDFFMVWAMLMVRAYGTLASLFVDLQEPPRPKEEIIALLKSRARRPAGGAAQSA
;
A
#
# COMPACT_ATOMS: atom_id res chain seq x y z
N LEU A 1 -11.67 10.52 -2.86
CA LEU A 1 -11.51 11.08 -4.22
C LEU A 1 -10.35 12.07 -4.37
N SER A 2 -10.04 12.88 -3.36
CA SER A 2 -9.01 13.93 -3.47
C SER A 2 -7.67 13.42 -4.01
N PHE A 3 -7.21 12.23 -3.63
CA PHE A 3 -5.96 11.67 -4.14
C PHE A 3 -6.03 11.24 -5.63
N MET A 4 -7.14 10.69 -6.11
CA MET A 4 -7.28 10.31 -7.53
C MET A 4 -7.25 11.52 -8.47
N LEU A 5 -7.83 12.65 -8.04
CA LEU A 5 -7.95 13.85 -8.86
C LEU A 5 -6.81 14.86 -8.62
N LEU A 6 -6.32 14.95 -7.37
CA LEU A 6 -5.30 15.90 -6.95
C LEU A 6 -3.92 15.27 -6.77
N GLY A 7 -3.75 13.97 -6.96
CA GLY A 7 -2.47 13.27 -6.75
C GLY A 7 -1.35 13.87 -7.61
N LEU A 8 -1.59 14.06 -8.91
CA LEU A 8 -0.62 14.67 -9.83
C LEU A 8 -0.33 16.15 -9.51
N PRO A 9 -1.34 17.04 -9.33
CA PRO A 9 -1.10 18.40 -8.86
C PRO A 9 -0.33 18.47 -7.54
N THR A 10 -0.62 17.57 -6.60
CA THR A 10 0.04 17.51 -5.28
C THR A 10 1.49 17.07 -5.43
N LEU A 11 1.75 16.03 -6.23
CA LEU A 11 3.10 15.54 -6.53
C LEU A 11 3.93 16.59 -7.28
N ALA A 12 3.34 17.27 -8.27
CA ALA A 12 4.00 18.36 -8.98
C ALA A 12 4.37 19.50 -8.02
N ARG A 13 3.43 19.94 -7.17
CA ARG A 13 3.70 20.97 -6.15
C ARG A 13 4.77 20.55 -5.15
N TYR A 14 4.73 19.30 -4.70
CA TYR A 14 5.74 18.68 -3.83
C TYR A 14 7.14 18.75 -4.46
N LEU A 15 7.29 18.21 -5.67
CA LEU A 15 8.58 18.14 -6.32
C LEU A 15 9.10 19.54 -6.74
N LEU A 16 8.22 20.51 -6.99
CA LEU A 16 8.60 21.90 -7.23
C LEU A 16 9.19 22.60 -5.99
N ARG A 17 8.79 22.18 -4.79
CA ARG A 17 9.34 22.66 -3.51
C ARG A 17 10.60 21.89 -3.10
N SER A 18 10.79 20.69 -3.63
CA SER A 18 11.99 19.88 -3.41
C SER A 18 13.20 20.44 -4.19
N PRO A 19 14.43 20.38 -3.66
CA PRO A 19 15.63 20.78 -4.39
C PRO A 19 15.89 19.92 -5.64
N ARG A 20 15.21 18.78 -5.79
CA ARG A 20 15.32 17.86 -6.94
C ARG A 20 14.36 18.29 -8.06
N ARG A 21 14.80 19.25 -8.90
CA ARG A 21 14.02 19.78 -10.05
C ARG A 21 13.95 18.91 -11.32
N PRO A 22 14.97 18.10 -11.70
CA PRO A 22 14.91 17.28 -12.91
C PRO A 22 13.71 16.29 -12.99
N PRO A 23 13.27 15.66 -11.88
CA PRO A 23 12.06 14.82 -11.84
C PRO A 23 10.77 15.53 -12.26
N VAL A 24 10.61 16.83 -11.97
CA VAL A 24 9.36 17.56 -12.26
C VAL A 24 9.12 17.70 -13.75
N LYS A 25 10.16 18.12 -14.49
CA LYS A 25 10.04 18.32 -15.94
C LYS A 25 9.68 17.01 -16.64
N ARG A 26 10.28 15.90 -16.22
CA ARG A 26 9.99 14.56 -16.75
C ARG A 26 8.56 14.12 -16.44
N LEU A 27 8.09 14.37 -15.21
CA LEU A 27 6.70 14.08 -14.82
C LEU A 27 5.69 14.86 -15.68
N VAL A 28 5.86 16.18 -15.77
CA VAL A 28 4.94 17.05 -16.52
C VAL A 28 4.97 16.74 -18.01
N ALA A 29 6.16 16.56 -18.59
CA ALA A 29 6.30 16.20 -20.00
C ALA A 29 5.70 14.82 -20.30
N GLY A 30 5.91 13.83 -19.43
CA GLY A 30 5.35 12.49 -19.57
C GLY A 30 3.82 12.48 -19.49
N GLU A 31 3.23 13.16 -18.52
CA GLU A 31 1.77 13.30 -18.41
C GLU A 31 1.19 14.05 -19.61
N ALA A 32 1.78 15.18 -20.01
CA ALA A 32 1.33 15.94 -21.18
C ALA A 32 1.39 15.10 -22.45
N PHE A 33 2.52 14.40 -22.68
CA PHE A 33 2.68 13.49 -23.80
C PHE A 33 1.60 12.40 -23.81
N TYR A 34 1.38 11.75 -22.67
CA TYR A 34 0.36 10.70 -22.56
C TYR A 34 -1.05 11.22 -22.90
N TRP A 35 -1.48 12.34 -22.32
CA TRP A 35 -2.82 12.91 -22.61
C TRP A 35 -2.96 13.42 -24.04
N ILE A 36 -1.93 14.03 -24.62
CA ILE A 36 -1.91 14.45 -26.03
C ILE A 36 -2.00 13.23 -26.95
N SER A 37 -1.24 12.17 -26.68
CA SER A 37 -1.31 10.91 -27.43
C SER A 37 -2.70 10.30 -27.36
N LEU A 38 -3.36 10.31 -26.19
CA LEU A 38 -4.74 9.84 -26.08
C LEU A 38 -5.73 10.69 -26.87
N ALA A 39 -5.60 12.03 -26.84
CA ALA A 39 -6.44 12.92 -27.63
C ALA A 39 -6.26 12.66 -29.13
N ALA A 40 -5.02 12.49 -29.59
CA ALA A 40 -4.73 12.13 -30.98
C ALA A 40 -5.31 10.75 -31.34
N LEU A 41 -5.10 9.70 -30.53
CA LEU A 41 -5.66 8.37 -30.79
C LEU A 41 -7.19 8.37 -30.81
N ALA A 42 -7.83 9.19 -29.97
CA ALA A 42 -9.27 9.30 -29.91
C ALA A 42 -9.88 9.89 -31.19
N THR A 43 -9.16 10.76 -31.92
CA THR A 43 -9.63 11.24 -33.23
C THR A 43 -9.61 10.16 -34.30
N PHE A 44 -8.76 9.13 -34.16
CA PHE A 44 -8.75 7.97 -35.05
C PHE A 44 -9.81 6.93 -34.67
N HIS A 45 -9.86 6.50 -33.40
CA HIS A 45 -10.81 5.49 -32.95
C HIS A 45 -11.11 5.55 -31.44
N TRP A 46 -12.00 6.45 -31.04
CA TRP A 46 -12.28 6.77 -29.63
C TRP A 46 -12.68 5.57 -28.77
N GLN A 47 -13.44 4.60 -29.29
CA GLN A 47 -13.84 3.41 -28.51
C GLN A 47 -12.63 2.56 -28.10
N ALA A 48 -11.67 2.42 -29.02
CA ALA A 48 -10.45 1.65 -28.76
C ALA A 48 -9.56 2.40 -27.77
N THR A 49 -9.43 3.72 -27.93
CA THR A 49 -8.68 4.58 -27.01
C THR A 49 -9.22 4.48 -25.59
N VAL A 50 -10.54 4.57 -25.43
CA VAL A 50 -11.18 4.48 -24.11
C VAL A 50 -10.98 3.09 -23.49
N THR A 51 -11.21 2.04 -24.27
CA THR A 51 -11.16 0.66 -23.76
C THR A 51 -9.76 0.21 -23.39
N VAL A 52 -8.76 0.54 -24.21
CA VAL A 52 -7.39 0.03 -24.05
C VAL A 52 -6.54 0.92 -23.15
N PHE A 53 -6.79 2.23 -23.12
CA PHE A 53 -5.93 3.16 -22.38
C PHE A 53 -6.64 3.84 -21.22
N VAL A 54 -7.81 4.44 -21.46
CA VAL A 54 -8.48 5.24 -20.43
C VAL A 54 -9.01 4.36 -19.29
N ILE A 55 -9.77 3.30 -19.61
CA ILE A 55 -10.31 2.39 -18.58
C ILE A 55 -9.18 1.75 -17.76
N PRO A 56 -8.14 1.14 -18.36
CA PRO A 56 -7.05 0.55 -17.59
C PRO A 56 -6.28 1.57 -16.75
N LEU A 57 -6.09 2.81 -17.24
CA LEU A 57 -5.45 3.88 -16.48
C LEU A 57 -6.20 4.17 -15.17
N PHE A 58 -7.50 4.42 -15.24
CA PHE A 58 -8.29 4.74 -14.06
C PHE A 58 -8.41 3.53 -13.12
N LEU A 59 -8.59 2.34 -13.68
CA LEU A 59 -8.65 1.09 -12.91
C LEU A 59 -7.34 0.85 -12.15
N ILE A 60 -6.19 0.86 -12.83
CA ILE A 60 -4.89 0.62 -12.19
C ILE A 60 -4.55 1.73 -11.21
N ARG A 61 -4.82 3.01 -11.52
CA ARG A 61 -4.59 4.10 -10.55
C ARG A 61 -5.42 3.91 -9.28
N PHE A 62 -6.67 3.50 -9.41
CA PHE A 62 -7.52 3.22 -8.27
C PHE A 62 -7.01 2.01 -7.47
N LEU A 63 -6.71 0.91 -8.16
CA LEU A 63 -6.25 -0.31 -7.52
C LEU A 63 -4.90 -0.10 -6.82
N MET A 64 -3.91 0.49 -7.47
CA MET A 64 -2.61 0.78 -6.83
C MET A 64 -2.78 1.69 -5.61
N MET A 65 -3.68 2.66 -5.64
CA MET A 65 -3.98 3.49 -4.46
C MET A 65 -4.62 2.67 -3.33
N ALA A 66 -5.61 1.83 -3.64
CA ALA A 66 -6.27 0.97 -2.65
C ALA A 66 -5.29 -0.03 -2.03
N GLY A 67 -4.44 -0.65 -2.86
CA GLY A 67 -3.38 -1.56 -2.45
C GLY A 67 -2.35 -0.87 -1.55
N ASN A 68 -1.77 0.24 -2.01
CA ASN A 68 -0.79 1.01 -1.22
C ASN A 68 -1.37 1.50 0.12
N TRP A 69 -2.64 1.93 0.12
CA TRP A 69 -3.30 2.30 1.36
C TRP A 69 -3.50 1.07 2.27
N GLY A 70 -3.91 -0.07 1.71
CA GLY A 70 -4.06 -1.32 2.46
C GLY A 70 -2.76 -1.79 3.10
N GLN A 71 -1.66 -1.75 2.34
CA GLN A 71 -0.30 -2.06 2.76
C GLN A 71 0.16 -1.25 3.98
N HIS A 72 -0.27 0.01 4.07
CA HIS A 72 0.14 0.99 5.09
C HIS A 72 -1.04 1.49 5.94
N SER A 73 -2.07 0.65 6.09
CA SER A 73 -3.32 1.05 6.76
C SER A 73 -3.23 1.08 8.29
N PHE A 74 -2.18 0.45 8.85
CA PHE A 74 -1.93 0.38 10.28
C PHE A 74 -0.58 1.00 10.59
N VAL A 75 -0.59 2.16 11.24
CA VAL A 75 0.61 2.99 11.46
C VAL A 75 0.78 3.26 12.95
N ASP A 76 2.01 3.10 13.44
CA ASP A 76 2.45 3.58 14.74
C ASP A 76 2.98 5.00 14.64
N THR A 77 2.24 5.96 15.19
CA THR A 77 2.65 7.37 15.17
C THR A 77 3.86 7.67 16.06
N THR A 78 4.20 6.77 17.00
CA THR A 78 5.35 6.95 17.89
C THR A 78 6.67 6.57 17.24
N ASP A 79 6.62 5.76 16.18
CA ASP A 79 7.80 5.29 15.45
C ASP A 79 7.53 5.24 13.93
N PRO A 80 7.43 6.41 13.26
CA PRO A 80 6.94 6.53 11.88
C PRO A 80 7.90 6.00 10.81
N LEU A 81 9.17 5.76 11.15
CA LEU A 81 10.18 5.25 10.21
C LEU A 81 10.34 3.73 10.26
N ASN A 82 9.65 3.06 11.18
CA ASN A 82 9.78 1.62 11.39
C ASN A 82 8.87 0.82 10.45
N ALA A 83 9.51 0.12 9.50
CA ALA A 83 8.82 -0.68 8.50
C ALA A 83 7.94 -1.79 9.11
N TYR A 84 8.37 -2.41 10.22
CA TYR A 84 7.61 -3.46 10.91
C TYR A 84 6.29 -2.94 11.49
N ARG A 85 6.25 -1.66 11.86
CA ARG A 85 5.12 -1.05 12.59
C ARG A 85 4.14 -0.32 11.68
N ASN A 86 4.59 0.06 10.49
CA ASN A 86 3.88 0.95 9.57
C ASN A 86 3.56 0.28 8.22
N SER A 87 3.81 -1.02 8.12
CA SER A 87 3.48 -1.86 6.98
C SER A 87 2.92 -3.18 7.49
N ILE A 88 2.23 -3.93 6.64
CA ILE A 88 1.68 -5.25 7.00
C ILE A 88 2.23 -6.34 6.10
N THR A 89 2.26 -7.57 6.62
CA THR A 89 2.55 -8.76 5.83
C THR A 89 1.31 -9.63 5.67
N CYS A 90 1.05 -10.09 4.44
CA CYS A 90 -0.03 -10.99 4.08
C CYS A 90 0.56 -12.31 3.57
N ILE A 91 0.45 -13.38 4.35
CA ILE A 91 0.97 -14.71 4.03
C ILE A 91 -0.12 -15.67 3.54
N ASP A 92 0.28 -16.80 2.96
CA ASP A 92 -0.60 -17.90 2.54
C ASP A 92 -1.81 -17.46 1.69
N SER A 93 -1.60 -16.44 0.85
CA SER A 93 -2.62 -15.89 -0.04
C SER A 93 -2.41 -16.37 -1.48
N ARG A 94 -3.51 -16.49 -2.24
CA ARG A 94 -3.41 -16.75 -3.69
C ARG A 94 -2.72 -15.59 -4.43
N TYR A 95 -2.79 -14.40 -3.85
CA TYR A 95 -2.13 -13.19 -4.33
C TYR A 95 -0.62 -13.38 -4.42
N ASN A 96 0.03 -13.92 -3.37
CA ASN A 96 1.48 -14.14 -3.36
C ASN A 96 1.98 -15.03 -4.50
N ARG A 97 1.19 -16.02 -4.92
CA ARG A 97 1.54 -16.89 -6.06
C ARG A 97 1.49 -16.16 -7.41
N ARG A 98 0.62 -15.16 -7.55
CA ARG A 98 0.41 -14.42 -8.81
C ARG A 98 1.24 -13.14 -8.88
N CYS A 99 1.55 -12.58 -7.73
CA CYS A 99 2.19 -11.28 -7.57
C CYS A 99 3.52 -11.43 -6.85
N PHE A 100 4.28 -12.48 -7.16
CA PHE A 100 5.69 -12.62 -6.74
C PHE A 100 5.91 -12.32 -5.24
N ASN A 101 5.14 -12.97 -4.37
CA ASN A 101 5.23 -12.80 -2.92
C ASN A 101 5.14 -11.32 -2.42
N ASP A 102 4.48 -10.43 -3.15
CA ASP A 102 4.29 -9.02 -2.76
C ASP A 102 3.57 -8.86 -1.39
N GLY A 103 2.81 -9.86 -0.96
CA GLY A 103 2.23 -9.91 0.38
C GLY A 103 3.26 -9.82 1.51
N TYR A 104 4.52 -10.19 1.30
CA TYR A 104 5.62 -10.02 2.27
C TYR A 104 6.16 -8.59 2.28
N HIS A 105 5.27 -7.60 2.34
CA HIS A 105 5.57 -6.18 2.15
C HIS A 105 6.51 -5.59 3.19
N ILE A 106 6.44 -6.03 4.46
CA ILE A 106 7.45 -5.63 5.45
C ILE A 106 8.85 -6.08 4.97
N GLY A 107 8.99 -7.29 4.45
CA GLY A 107 10.25 -7.79 3.89
C GLY A 107 10.78 -6.90 2.75
N HIS A 108 9.91 -6.47 1.84
CA HIS A 108 10.25 -5.54 0.75
C HIS A 108 10.76 -4.18 1.24
N HIS A 109 10.28 -3.69 2.39
CA HIS A 109 10.81 -2.46 3.01
C HIS A 109 12.16 -2.67 3.70
N LEU A 110 12.40 -3.87 4.24
CA LEU A 110 13.64 -4.20 4.93
C LEU A 110 14.79 -4.45 3.96
N ASP A 111 14.52 -5.18 2.87
CA ASP A 111 15.47 -5.42 1.80
C ASP A 111 14.77 -5.35 0.42
N PRO A 112 14.73 -4.15 -0.20
CA PRO A 112 14.11 -3.96 -1.51
C PRO A 112 14.81 -4.70 -2.65
N GLN A 113 16.00 -5.26 -2.43
CA GLN A 113 16.77 -5.99 -3.44
C GLN A 113 16.58 -7.51 -3.32
N MET A 114 15.94 -7.98 -2.25
CA MET A 114 15.69 -9.40 -2.02
C MET A 114 14.85 -9.99 -3.15
N HIS A 115 15.31 -11.12 -3.70
CA HIS A 115 14.51 -11.84 -4.68
C HIS A 115 13.24 -12.37 -4.03
N TRP A 116 12.11 -12.21 -4.71
CA TRP A 116 10.80 -12.49 -4.13
C TRP A 116 10.60 -13.93 -3.64
N SER A 117 11.35 -14.90 -4.19
CA SER A 117 11.31 -16.30 -3.72
C SER A 117 11.85 -16.48 -2.30
N GLU A 118 12.74 -15.58 -1.86
CA GLU A 118 13.44 -15.67 -0.58
C GLU A 118 12.66 -15.02 0.57
N LEU A 119 11.68 -14.16 0.25
CA LEU A 119 10.89 -13.42 1.24
C LEU A 119 10.21 -14.31 2.30
N PRO A 120 9.62 -15.47 1.96
CA PRO A 120 9.05 -16.36 2.96
C PRO A 120 10.10 -16.91 3.93
N VAL A 121 11.30 -17.25 3.42
CA VAL A 121 12.40 -17.77 4.23
C VAL A 121 12.93 -16.68 5.16
N ALA A 122 13.10 -15.46 4.64
CA ALA A 122 13.52 -14.31 5.43
C ALA A 122 12.51 -13.97 6.54
N PHE A 123 11.21 -14.01 6.22
CA PHE A 123 10.14 -13.82 7.19
C PHE A 123 10.23 -14.81 8.36
N GLU A 124 10.39 -16.10 8.06
CA GLU A 124 10.53 -17.12 9.12
C GLU A 124 11.80 -16.90 9.95
N ALA A 125 12.93 -16.57 9.31
CA ALA A 125 14.18 -16.27 10.02
C ALA A 125 14.08 -15.05 10.95
N GLN A 126 13.22 -14.08 10.62
CA GLN A 126 13.02 -12.85 11.37
C GLN A 126 11.75 -12.87 12.25
N ARG A 127 11.07 -14.01 12.38
CA ARG A 127 9.77 -14.11 13.07
C ARG A 127 9.78 -13.54 14.49
N GLN A 128 10.89 -13.74 15.22
CA GLN A 128 11.06 -13.19 16.57
C GLN A 128 11.13 -11.66 16.58
N GLU A 129 11.80 -11.04 15.61
CA GLU A 129 11.87 -9.59 15.50
C GLU A 129 10.51 -9.01 15.08
N TYR A 130 9.79 -9.67 14.18
CA TYR A 130 8.40 -9.31 13.86
C TYR A 130 7.50 -9.31 15.10
N ALA A 131 7.61 -10.36 15.94
CA ALA A 131 6.88 -10.44 17.19
C ALA A 131 7.25 -9.27 18.13
N LYS A 132 8.55 -9.07 18.38
CA LYS A 132 9.08 -8.00 19.23
C LYS A 132 8.64 -6.60 18.80
N GLN A 133 8.56 -6.34 17.49
CA GLN A 133 8.11 -5.06 16.94
C GLN A 133 6.58 -4.90 16.93
N GLY A 134 5.82 -5.96 17.26
CA GLY A 134 4.37 -5.96 17.17
C GLY A 134 3.87 -5.82 15.72
N ALA A 135 4.59 -6.43 14.78
CA ALA A 135 4.25 -6.40 13.36
C ALA A 135 2.86 -7.01 13.11
N ILE A 136 2.15 -6.45 12.11
CA ILE A 136 0.82 -6.92 11.74
C ILE A 136 0.96 -7.91 10.58
N VAL A 137 0.55 -9.16 10.84
CA VAL A 137 0.57 -10.24 9.88
C VAL A 137 -0.83 -10.81 9.71
N PHE A 138 -1.28 -10.95 8.47
CA PHE A 138 -2.54 -11.62 8.12
C PHE A 138 -2.27 -12.85 7.28
N LYS A 139 -3.16 -13.83 7.34
CA LYS A 139 -3.16 -15.01 6.46
C LYS A 139 -4.37 -15.04 5.54
N HIS A 140 -4.19 -15.64 4.36
CA HIS A 140 -5.24 -15.91 3.37
C HIS A 140 -5.98 -14.69 2.80
N VAL A 141 -5.44 -13.49 3.00
CA VAL A 141 -5.94 -12.23 2.44
C VAL A 141 -4.84 -11.48 1.72
N ASP A 142 -5.22 -10.46 0.96
CA ASP A 142 -4.31 -9.51 0.32
C ASP A 142 -4.66 -8.07 0.72
N PHE A 143 -3.86 -7.11 0.24
CA PHE A 143 -4.02 -5.69 0.59
C PHE A 143 -5.35 -5.09 0.16
N PHE A 144 -5.94 -5.58 -0.94
CA PHE A 144 -7.26 -5.12 -1.40
C PHE A 144 -8.37 -5.63 -0.50
N MET A 145 -8.29 -6.89 -0.07
CA MET A 145 -9.23 -7.46 0.89
C MET A 145 -9.13 -6.74 2.24
N VAL A 146 -7.91 -6.47 2.72
CA VAL A 146 -7.69 -5.69 3.95
C VAL A 146 -8.30 -4.28 3.80
N TRP A 147 -8.02 -3.59 2.69
CA TRP A 147 -8.61 -2.29 2.37
C TRP A 147 -10.14 -2.36 2.40
N ALA A 148 -10.75 -3.32 1.71
CA ALA A 148 -12.21 -3.47 1.64
C ALA A 148 -12.83 -3.73 3.03
N MET A 149 -12.23 -4.61 3.83
CA MET A 149 -12.67 -4.87 5.21
C MET A 149 -12.55 -3.63 6.09
N LEU A 150 -11.52 -2.80 5.93
CA LEU A 150 -11.37 -1.55 6.65
C LEU A 150 -12.43 -0.51 6.23
N MET A 151 -12.79 -0.44 4.94
CA MET A 151 -13.87 0.45 4.47
C MET A 151 -15.20 0.12 5.14
N VAL A 152 -15.51 -1.17 5.37
CA VAL A 152 -16.72 -1.62 6.08
C VAL A 152 -16.51 -1.83 7.58
N ARG A 153 -15.35 -1.45 8.13
CA ARG A 153 -14.98 -1.58 9.55
C ARG A 153 -15.09 -3.00 10.11
N ALA A 154 -14.81 -4.02 9.30
CA ALA A 154 -14.86 -5.44 9.66
C ALA A 154 -13.65 -5.90 10.50
N TYR A 155 -13.36 -5.20 11.61
CA TYR A 155 -12.23 -5.51 12.49
C TYR A 155 -12.31 -6.92 13.11
N GLY A 156 -13.52 -7.44 13.33
CA GLY A 156 -13.71 -8.80 13.85
C GLY A 156 -13.26 -9.89 12.86
N THR A 157 -13.43 -9.65 11.56
CA THR A 157 -12.95 -10.54 10.49
C THR A 157 -11.45 -10.41 10.33
N LEU A 158 -10.92 -9.18 10.31
CA LEU A 158 -9.47 -8.94 10.27
C LEU A 158 -8.75 -9.61 11.44
N ALA A 159 -9.29 -9.51 12.66
CA ALA A 159 -8.72 -10.17 13.84
C ALA A 159 -8.77 -11.70 13.75
N SER A 160 -9.78 -12.28 13.09
CA SER A 160 -9.82 -13.73 12.83
C SER A 160 -8.80 -14.21 11.80
N LEU A 161 -8.30 -13.30 10.96
CA LEU A 161 -7.28 -13.57 9.94
C LEU A 161 -5.87 -13.16 10.40
N PHE A 162 -5.77 -12.52 11.56
CA PHE A 162 -4.52 -12.09 12.16
C PHE A 162 -3.71 -13.30 12.62
N VAL A 163 -2.42 -13.28 12.37
CA VAL A 163 -1.46 -14.28 12.85
C VAL A 163 -0.68 -13.64 13.99
N ASP A 164 -1.00 -14.03 15.22
CA ASP A 164 -0.24 -13.54 16.37
C ASP A 164 1.07 -14.30 16.49
N LEU A 165 2.17 -13.54 16.48
CA LEU A 165 3.53 -14.06 16.59
C LEU A 165 4.01 -14.07 18.05
N GLN A 166 3.21 -13.56 18.99
CA GLN A 166 3.48 -13.60 20.43
C GLN A 166 3.22 -14.99 21.02
N GLU A 167 3.97 -15.32 22.07
CA GLU A 167 3.77 -16.53 22.87
C GLU A 167 3.60 -16.15 24.35
N PRO A 168 2.40 -16.29 24.95
CA PRO A 168 1.17 -16.83 24.35
C PRO A 168 0.49 -15.85 23.36
N PRO A 169 -0.35 -16.37 22.44
CA PRO A 169 -1.16 -15.53 21.56
C PRO A 169 -2.12 -14.63 22.35
N ARG A 170 -2.28 -13.39 21.89
CA ARG A 170 -3.21 -12.42 22.47
C ARG A 170 -4.66 -12.82 22.20
N PRO A 171 -5.59 -12.48 23.12
CA PRO A 171 -7.01 -12.65 22.88
C PRO A 171 -7.49 -11.77 21.72
N LYS A 172 -8.57 -12.22 21.05
CA LYS A 172 -9.11 -11.58 19.85
C LYS A 172 -9.51 -10.12 20.10
N GLU A 173 -10.02 -9.81 21.28
CA GLU A 173 -10.44 -8.47 21.69
C GLU A 173 -9.26 -7.49 21.70
N GLU A 174 -8.09 -7.95 22.16
CA GLU A 174 -6.87 -7.17 22.20
C GLU A 174 -6.30 -6.94 20.80
N ILE A 175 -6.38 -7.95 19.91
CA ILE A 175 -6.05 -7.79 18.49
C ILE A 175 -6.98 -6.75 17.83
N ILE A 176 -8.29 -6.82 18.08
CA ILE A 176 -9.24 -5.82 17.57
C ILE A 176 -8.88 -4.42 18.08
N ALA A 177 -8.53 -4.28 19.35
CA ALA A 177 -8.13 -3.01 19.94
C ALA A 177 -6.84 -2.46 19.29
N LEU A 178 -5.84 -3.32 19.05
CA LEU A 178 -4.60 -2.97 18.34
C LEU A 178 -4.88 -2.50 16.91
N LEU A 179 -5.65 -3.26 16.14
CA LEU A 179 -5.97 -2.90 14.76
C LEU A 179 -6.71 -1.56 14.71
N LYS A 180 -7.66 -1.33 15.63
CA LYS A 180 -8.36 -0.05 15.75
C LYS A 180 -7.45 1.09 16.20
N SER A 181 -6.44 0.85 17.03
CA SER A 181 -5.54 1.92 17.49
C SER A 181 -4.59 2.34 16.35
N ARG A 182 -4.04 1.38 15.62
CA ARG A 182 -3.11 1.62 14.50
C ARG A 182 -3.79 2.14 13.22
N ALA A 183 -5.09 1.87 13.02
CA ALA A 183 -5.84 2.37 11.86
C ALA A 183 -6.42 3.79 12.05
N ARG A 184 -6.24 4.41 13.23
CA ARG A 184 -6.71 5.77 13.47
C ARG A 184 -5.88 6.78 12.70
N ARG A 185 -6.55 7.83 12.25
CA ARG A 185 -5.86 9.01 11.74
C ARG A 185 -5.01 9.61 12.88
N PRO A 186 -3.72 9.93 12.65
CA PRO A 186 -2.89 10.60 13.63
C PRO A 186 -3.57 11.90 14.13
N ALA A 187 -3.60 12.10 15.44
CA ALA A 187 -4.08 13.34 16.02
C ALA A 187 -3.01 14.43 15.76
N GLY A 188 -3.27 15.30 14.79
CA GLY A 188 -2.35 16.37 14.42
C GLY A 188 -1.38 15.96 13.32
N GLY A 189 -1.70 16.37 12.10
CA GLY A 189 -0.85 16.17 10.93
C GLY A 189 -1.48 16.86 9.75
N ALA A 190 -1.33 18.19 9.68
CA ALA A 190 -1.29 18.85 8.39
C ALA A 190 -0.35 18.02 7.53
N ALA A 191 -0.79 17.65 6.33
CA ALA A 191 -0.02 16.86 5.38
C ALA A 191 1.43 17.35 5.40
N GLN A 192 2.34 16.57 6.01
CA GLN A 192 3.75 16.84 5.91
C GLN A 192 4.10 16.53 4.46
N SER A 193 4.03 17.57 3.64
CA SER A 193 4.76 17.65 2.40
C SER A 193 6.22 17.46 2.76
N ALA A 194 6.76 16.27 2.47
CA ALA A 194 8.20 16.12 2.29
C ALA A 194 8.69 16.92 1.06
#